data_AF-X1T814-F1
#
_entry.id   AF-X1T814-F1
#
_cell.length_a   1.000
_cell.length_b   1.000
_cell.length_c   1.000
_cell.angle_alpha   90.00
_cell.angle_beta   90.00
_cell.angle_gamma   90.00
#
_symmetry.space_group_name_H-M   'P 1'
#
loop_
_entity.id
_entity.type
_entity.pdbx_description
1 polymer ?
#
loop_
_entity_poly.entity_id
_entity_poly.type
_entity_poly.pdbx_seq_one_letter_code
_entity_poly.pdbx_strand_id
1 'polypeptide(L)' 'AEEAKGSTGAKTSAPPQQQVFACGDCKTEFSSPAGWEGQPMKCPNPECGRLYTKEELLGT' A
#
# COMPACT_ATOMS: atom_id res chain seq x y z
N ALA A 1 1.22 -35.76 -9.35
CA ALA A 1 0.27 -34.65 -9.23
C ALA A 1 0.67 -33.90 -7.97
N GLU A 2 1.72 -33.07 -7.96
CA GLU A 2 1.95 -31.82 -8.73
C GLU A 2 0.78 -30.84 -8.59
N GLU A 3 1.14 -29.58 -8.29
CA GLU A 3 0.30 -28.42 -7.91
C GLU A 3 0.09 -28.19 -6.38
N ALA A 4 1.19 -28.05 -5.63
CA ALA A 4 1.19 -27.21 -4.42
C ALA A 4 2.01 -25.96 -4.72
N LYS A 5 1.33 -24.97 -5.30
CA LYS A 5 1.82 -23.63 -5.63
C LYS A 5 2.68 -23.09 -4.49
N GLY A 6 4.00 -23.10 -4.71
CA GLY A 6 4.97 -22.53 -3.80
C GLY A 6 4.64 -21.06 -3.55
N SER A 7 4.03 -20.77 -2.41
CA SER A 7 4.12 -19.44 -1.80
C SER A 7 5.47 -19.34 -1.11
N THR A 8 6.52 -19.30 -1.93
CA THR A 8 7.84 -18.85 -1.52
C THR A 8 7.80 -17.32 -1.57
N GLY A 9 7.31 -16.73 -0.48
CA GLY A 9 7.37 -15.30 -0.22
C GLY A 9 7.82 -15.13 1.22
N ALA A 10 9.13 -14.92 1.38
CA ALA A 10 9.84 -14.88 2.64
C ALA A 10 9.15 -14.00 3.69
N LYS A 11 8.92 -14.57 4.89
CA LYS A 11 8.89 -13.79 6.14
C LYS A 11 10.31 -13.33 6.46
N THR A 12 10.88 -12.49 5.60
CA THR A 12 12.03 -11.68 5.96
C THR A 12 11.49 -10.56 6.83
N SER A 13 12.07 -10.35 8.01
CA SER A 13 11.81 -9.17 8.85
C SER A 13 12.15 -7.95 8.02
N ALA A 14 11.16 -7.42 7.35
CA ALA A 14 11.40 -6.54 6.25
C ALA A 14 11.63 -5.11 6.80
N PRO A 15 12.65 -4.37 6.31
CA PRO A 15 13.03 -3.03 6.81
C PRO A 15 11.79 -2.12 6.82
N PRO A 16 11.67 -1.10 7.70
CA PRO A 16 10.40 -0.40 8.02
C PRO A 16 9.47 -0.37 6.80
N GLN A 17 8.52 -1.32 6.78
CA GLN A 17 7.83 -1.70 5.57
C GLN A 17 6.99 -0.54 5.11
N GLN A 18 7.45 0.12 4.05
CA GLN A 18 6.67 1.12 3.35
C GLN A 18 5.41 0.42 2.87
N GLN A 19 4.28 0.71 3.51
CA GLN A 19 3.01 0.11 3.16
C GLN A 19 2.65 0.60 1.75
N VAL A 20 2.48 -0.34 0.82
CA VAL A 20 2.06 -0.02 -0.54
C VAL A 20 0.54 0.09 -0.54
N PHE A 21 0.05 1.25 -0.96
CA PHE A 21 -1.37 1.52 -1.14
C PHE A 21 -1.69 1.59 -2.62
N ALA A 22 -2.92 1.23 -2.97
CA ALA A 22 -3.44 1.45 -4.31
C ALA A 22 -4.58 2.46 -4.24
N CYS A 23 -4.52 3.46 -5.10
CA CYS A 23 -5.59 4.44 -5.25
C CYS A 23 -6.88 3.74 -5.71
N GLY A 24 -7.98 3.87 -4.96
CA GLY A 24 -9.26 3.22 -5.29
C GLY A 24 -9.85 3.69 -6.63
N ASP A 25 -9.52 4.91 -7.04
CA ASP A 25 -10.09 5.59 -8.21
C ASP A 25 -9.31 5.28 -9.50
N CYS A 26 -8.04 5.71 -9.58
CA CYS A 26 -7.19 5.51 -10.76
C CYS A 26 -6.25 4.29 -10.67
N LYS A 27 -6.36 3.45 -9.63
CA LYS A 27 -5.53 2.25 -9.40
C LYS A 27 -4.02 2.50 -9.32
N THR A 28 -3.58 3.74 -9.17
CA THR A 28 -2.17 4.08 -8.98
C THR A 28 -1.66 3.49 -7.67
N GLU A 29 -0.63 2.65 -7.76
CA GLU A 29 0.08 2.12 -6.61
C GLU A 29 1.11 3.14 -6.10
N PHE A 30 1.17 3.33 -4.79
CA PHE A 30 2.08 4.25 -4.14
C PHE A 30 2.50 3.76 -2.76
N SER A 31 3.76 3.96 -2.42
CA SER A 31 4.29 3.57 -1.12
C SER A 31 4.08 4.69 -0.09
N SER A 32 3.77 4.32 1.15
CA SER A 32 3.86 5.27 2.27
C SER A 32 5.30 5.72 2.48
N PRO A 33 5.50 6.98 2.92
CA PRO A 33 6.79 7.39 3.46
C PRO A 33 7.15 6.57 4.71
N ALA A 34 8.45 6.47 4.99
CA ALA A 34 8.93 5.83 6.20
C ALA A 34 8.39 6.57 7.45
N GLY A 35 7.76 5.85 8.38
CA GLY A 35 7.12 6.44 9.55
C GLY A 35 5.72 7.00 9.29
N TRP A 36 5.00 6.46 8.30
CA TRP A 36 3.63 6.87 8.04
C TRP A 36 2.67 6.47 9.18
N GLU A 37 2.37 7.46 10.02
CA GLU A 37 1.51 7.50 11.23
C GLU A 37 0.03 7.13 11.08
N GLY A 38 -0.38 6.63 9.92
CA GLY A 38 -1.75 6.81 9.45
C GLY A 38 -2.04 8.30 9.21
N GLN A 39 -1.15 9.00 8.53
CA GLN A 39 -1.41 10.40 8.17
C GLN A 39 -2.23 10.44 6.87
N PRO A 40 -3.16 11.39 6.66
CA PRO A 40 -3.84 11.49 5.37
C PRO A 40 -2.82 11.60 4.22
N MET A 41 -3.03 10.84 3.14
CA MET A 41 -2.18 10.86 1.96
C MET A 41 -2.97 11.30 0.75
N LYS A 42 -2.31 11.97 -0.18
CA LYS A 42 -2.89 12.28 -1.48
C LYS A 42 -2.40 11.26 -2.51
N CYS A 43 -3.28 10.84 -3.42
CA CYS A 43 -2.92 10.07 -4.60
C CYS A 43 -1.81 10.83 -5.36
N PRO A 44 -0.66 10.21 -5.65
CA PRO A 44 0.43 10.88 -6.35
C PRO A 44 0.10 11.16 -7.81
N ASN A 45 -0.94 10.53 -8.37
CA ASN A 45 -1.41 10.84 -9.71
C ASN A 45 -2.03 12.26 -9.74
N PRO A 46 -1.45 13.24 -10.46
CA PRO A 46 -1.96 14.61 -10.50
C PRO A 46 -3.34 14.72 -11.14
N GLU A 47 -3.71 13.79 -12.01
CA GLU A 47 -5.04 13.77 -12.66
C GLU A 47 -6.14 13.27 -11.72
N CYS A 48 -5.79 12.42 -10.75
CA CYS A 48 -6.75 11.94 -9.74
C CYS A 48 -6.77 12.86 -8.53
N GLY A 49 -5.59 13.13 -7.94
CA GLY A 49 -5.42 14.02 -6.80
C GLY A 49 -6.24 13.68 -5.55
N ARG A 50 -6.80 12.47 -5.48
CA ARG A 50 -7.69 12.03 -4.40
C ARG A 50 -7.00 12.08 -3.05
N LEU A 51 -7.66 12.67 -2.06
CA LEU A 51 -7.21 12.68 -0.68
C LEU A 51 -7.76 11.45 0.04
N TYR A 52 -6.86 10.66 0.58
CA TYR A 52 -7.13 9.53 1.45
C TYR A 52 -6.98 9.93 2.89
N THR A 53 -7.97 9.58 3.71
CA THR A 53 -7.87 9.71 5.16
C THR A 53 -7.05 8.57 5.74
N LYS A 54 -6.60 8.75 6.99
CA LYS A 54 -5.98 7.70 7.81
C LYS A 54 -6.78 6.40 7.74
N GLU A 55 -8.09 6.51 7.95
CA GLU A 55 -9.01 5.39 8.07
C GLU A 55 -9.19 4.63 6.75
N GLU A 56 -9.26 5.35 5.61
CA GLU A 56 -9.33 4.69 4.29
C GLU A 56 -8.08 3.86 3.99
N LEU A 57 -6.91 4.37 4.31
CA LEU A 57 -5.64 3.66 4.03
C LEU A 57 -5.37 2.54 5.02
N LEU A 58 -5.83 2.69 6.27
CA LEU A 58 -5.72 1.63 7.28
C LEU A 58 -6.80 0.55 7.14
N GLY A 59 -7.86 0.80 6.36
CA GLY A 59 -8.90 -0.18 6.05
C GLY A 59 -9.55 -0.77 7.29
N THR A 60 -10.11 0.11 8.15
CA THR A 60 -10.87 -0.30 9.36
C THR A 60 -11.90 -1.38 9.06
#